data_AF-A0A669D8M9-F1
#
_entry.id   AF-A0A669D8M9-F1
#
_cell.length_a   1.000
_cell.length_b   1.000
_cell.length_c   1.000
_cell.angle_alpha   90.00
_cell.angle_beta   90.00
_cell.angle_gamma   90.00
#
_symmetry.space_group_name_H-M   'P 1'
#
loop_
_entity.id
_entity.type
_entity.pdbx_description
1 polymer ?
#
loop_
_entity_poly.entity_id
_entity_poly.type
_entity_poly.pdbx_seq_one_letter_code
_entity_poly.pdbx_strand_id
1 'polypeptide(L)'
;MFISQDREWFAGDCNRKTAEDLLQRINKDGAFLIRYSSAQSTHQPYTLAVLYQEKVYNIPIRFLVETKAYALGKEGKKNEEVKTFNSLDEMISYHKNNQLLLIDSKSQAKHTAHLTHPVRT
;
A
#
# COMPACT_ATOMS: atom_id res chain seq x y z
N MET A 1 20.90 -4.56 -3.03
CA MET A 1 19.97 -5.64 -2.65
C MET A 1 18.75 -5.50 -3.55
N PHE A 2 18.62 -6.38 -4.53
CA PHE A 2 17.56 -6.30 -5.52
C PHE A 2 16.24 -6.69 -4.86
N ILE A 3 15.20 -5.87 -5.03
CA ILE A 3 13.84 -6.29 -4.72
C ILE A 3 13.54 -7.43 -5.69
N SER A 4 13.27 -8.63 -5.15
CA SER A 4 12.82 -9.75 -5.96
C SER A 4 11.54 -9.31 -6.68
N GLN A 5 11.63 -9.07 -7.98
CA GLN A 5 10.53 -8.67 -8.86
C GLN A 5 9.46 -9.79 -9.03
N ASP A 6 9.54 -10.85 -8.24
CA ASP A 6 8.75 -12.08 -8.37
C ASP A 6 7.66 -12.20 -7.29
N ARG A 7 7.09 -11.05 -6.89
CA ARG A 7 5.97 -11.01 -5.93
C ARG A 7 4.66 -10.86 -6.68
N GLU A 8 3.69 -11.71 -6.37
CA GLU A 8 2.33 -11.70 -6.94
C GLU A 8 1.56 -10.39 -6.77
N TRP A 9 2.04 -9.51 -5.87
CA TRP A 9 1.44 -8.21 -5.55
C TRP A 9 2.30 -7.01 -5.99
N PHE A 10 3.50 -7.21 -6.56
CA PHE A 10 4.37 -6.11 -6.96
C PHE A 10 4.21 -5.79 -8.44
N ALA A 11 3.75 -4.58 -8.75
CA ALA A 11 3.45 -4.11 -10.09
C ALA A 11 4.51 -3.14 -10.66
N GLY A 12 5.65 -2.97 -9.98
CA GLY A 12 6.78 -2.18 -10.49
C GLY A 12 6.38 -0.77 -10.93
N ASP A 13 6.71 -0.43 -12.18
CA ASP A 13 6.45 0.88 -12.83
C ASP A 13 4.98 1.12 -13.23
N CYS A 14 4.07 0.23 -12.83
CA CYS A 14 2.63 0.43 -13.01
C CYS A 14 2.22 1.81 -12.48
N ASN A 15 1.68 2.65 -13.37
CA ASN A 15 1.23 3.98 -12.98
C ASN A 15 -0.08 3.90 -12.17
N ARG A 16 -0.45 5.02 -11.56
CA ARG A 16 -1.65 5.11 -10.72
C ARG A 16 -2.93 4.70 -11.45
N LYS A 17 -3.14 5.19 -12.67
CA LYS A 17 -4.36 4.94 -13.44
C LYS A 17 -4.48 3.46 -13.81
N THR A 18 -3.40 2.86 -14.30
CA THR A 18 -3.37 1.43 -14.62
C THR A 18 -3.64 0.57 -13.39
N ALA A 19 -3.08 0.92 -12.23
CA ALA A 19 -3.38 0.24 -10.97
C ALA A 19 -4.85 0.34 -10.57
N GLU A 20 -5.44 1.53 -10.68
CA GLU A 20 -6.86 1.77 -10.38
C GLU A 20 -7.77 0.96 -11.31
N ASP A 21 -7.52 1.01 -12.61
CA ASP A 21 -8.28 0.26 -13.63
C ASP A 21 -8.19 -1.26 -13.40
N LEU A 22 -7.00 -1.78 -13.08
CA LEU A 22 -6.80 -3.21 -12.80
C LEU A 22 -7.57 -3.66 -11.56
N LEU A 23 -7.46 -2.91 -10.47
CA LEU A 23 -8.15 -3.24 -9.23
C LEU A 23 -9.68 -3.20 -9.42
N GLN A 24 -10.19 -2.18 -10.11
CA GLN A 24 -11.61 -2.07 -10.44
C GLN A 24 -12.11 -3.23 -11.33
N ARG A 25 -11.29 -3.73 -12.26
CA ARG A 25 -11.65 -4.92 -13.05
C ARG A 25 -11.75 -6.20 -12.21
N ILE A 26 -10.89 -6.35 -11.20
CA ILE A 26 -10.98 -7.48 -10.26
C ILE A 26 -12.25 -7.38 -9.40
N ASN A 27 -12.63 -6.16 -9.02
CA ASN A 27 -13.84 -5.84 -8.27
C ASN A 27 -14.06 -6.70 -7.02
N LYS A 28 -13.01 -6.87 -6.20
CA LYS A 28 -13.05 -7.58 -4.92
C LYS A 28 -12.49 -6.72 -3.82
N ASP A 29 -13.21 -6.61 -2.71
CA ASP A 29 -12.71 -5.96 -1.52
C ASP A 29 -11.44 -6.66 -1.01
N GLY A 30 -10.44 -5.84 -0.67
CA GLY A 30 -9.12 -6.32 -0.29
C GLY A 30 -8.24 -6.72 -1.46
N ALA A 31 -8.64 -6.45 -2.72
CA ALA A 31 -7.73 -6.52 -3.85
C ALA A 31 -6.66 -5.43 -3.76
N PHE A 32 -5.40 -5.79 -3.99
CA PHE A 32 -4.29 -4.88 -3.76
C PHE A 32 -3.07 -5.13 -4.65
N LEU A 33 -2.25 -4.10 -4.80
CA LEU A 33 -0.92 -4.17 -5.39
C LEU A 33 0.01 -3.10 -4.80
N ILE A 34 1.32 -3.31 -4.90
CA ILE A 34 2.35 -2.31 -4.62
C ILE A 34 2.99 -1.88 -5.92
N ARG A 35 3.10 -0.57 -6.13
CA ARG A 35 3.78 0.05 -7.26
C ARG A 35 4.82 1.05 -6.79
N TYR A 36 5.75 1.43 -7.67
CA TYR A 36 6.58 2.60 -7.42
C TYR A 36 5.73 3.85 -7.22
N SER A 37 6.16 4.70 -6.28
CA SER A 37 5.52 5.98 -6.04
C SER A 37 5.79 6.93 -7.20
N SER A 38 4.75 7.63 -7.66
CA SER A 38 4.87 8.64 -8.71
C SER A 38 5.71 9.85 -8.29
N ALA A 39 5.86 10.08 -6.97
CA ALA A 39 6.67 11.16 -6.44
C ALA A 39 8.19 10.88 -6.53
N GLN A 40 8.59 9.63 -6.79
CA GLN A 40 10.01 9.20 -6.88
C GLN A 40 10.89 9.68 -5.72
N SER A 41 10.28 9.86 -4.53
CA SER A 41 10.99 10.29 -3.33
C SER A 41 11.63 9.09 -2.64
N THR A 42 12.87 9.24 -2.18
CA THR A 42 13.58 8.23 -1.37
C THR A 42 12.88 7.93 -0.05
N HIS A 43 12.13 8.91 0.50
CA HIS A 43 11.36 8.76 1.73
C HIS A 43 9.99 8.10 1.50
N GLN A 44 9.52 8.04 0.25
CA GLN A 44 8.26 7.39 -0.13
C GLN A 44 8.43 6.63 -1.45
N PRO A 45 9.19 5.53 -1.45
CA PRO A 45 9.55 4.82 -2.68
C PRO A 45 8.36 4.07 -3.31
N TYR A 46 7.35 3.69 -2.53
CA TYR A 46 6.23 2.87 -3.00
C TYR A 46 4.86 3.45 -2.65
N THR A 47 3.84 2.93 -3.32
CA THR A 47 2.43 3.12 -2.99
C THR A 47 1.73 1.77 -2.94
N LEU A 48 1.00 1.52 -1.86
CA LEU A 48 0.05 0.41 -1.75
C LEU A 48 -1.31 0.90 -2.29
N ALA A 49 -1.81 0.27 -3.34
CA ALA A 49 -3.16 0.50 -3.85
C ALA A 49 -4.08 -0.63 -3.36
N VAL A 50 -5.21 -0.28 -2.76
CA VAL A 50 -6.19 -1.26 -2.23
C VAL A 50 -7.59 -0.88 -2.70
N LEU A 51 -8.33 -1.82 -3.28
CA LEU A 51 -9.76 -1.68 -3.55
C LEU A 51 -10.55 -2.07 -2.31
N TYR A 52 -11.48 -1.19 -1.93
CA TYR A 52 -12.48 -1.48 -0.91
C TYR A 52 -13.72 -0.63 -1.17
N GLN A 53 -14.91 -1.25 -1.15
CA GLN A 53 -16.19 -0.58 -1.41
C GLN A 53 -16.15 0.26 -2.69
N GLU A 54 -15.75 -0.37 -3.80
CA GLU A 54 -15.65 0.24 -5.14
C GLU A 54 -14.66 1.41 -5.26
N LYS A 55 -13.90 1.69 -4.20
CA LYS A 55 -12.94 2.78 -4.14
C LYS A 55 -11.51 2.25 -4.01
N VAL A 56 -10.60 2.83 -4.79
CA VAL A 56 -9.17 2.55 -4.69
C VAL A 56 -8.49 3.55 -3.77
N TYR A 57 -7.94 3.05 -2.68
CA TYR A 57 -7.14 3.81 -1.71
C TYR A 57 -5.66 3.72 -2.11
N ASN A 58 -5.04 4.87 -2.39
CA ASN A 58 -3.60 4.96 -2.69
C ASN A 58 -2.84 5.39 -1.43
N ILE A 59 -2.25 4.43 -0.74
CA ILE A 59 -1.61 4.62 0.55
C ILE A 59 -0.09 4.74 0.36
N PRO A 60 0.54 5.86 0.80
CA PRO A 60 1.98 5.98 0.83
C PRO A 60 2.64 4.84 1.61
N ILE A 61 3.69 4.23 1.05
CA ILE A 61 4.64 3.42 1.81
C ILE A 61 5.92 4.25 1.94
N ARG A 62 6.21 4.67 3.17
CA ARG A 62 7.39 5.45 3.52
C ARG A 62 8.55 4.54 3.86
N PHE A 63 9.76 5.03 3.62
CA PHE A 63 11.00 4.41 4.08
C PHE A 63 11.66 5.30 5.12
N LEU A 64 11.78 4.79 6.34
CA LEU A 64 12.40 5.45 7.48
C LEU A 64 13.89 5.15 7.46
N VAL A 65 14.69 6.13 7.01
CA VAL A 65 16.13 5.94 6.78
C VAL A 65 16.88 5.56 8.05
N GLU A 66 16.52 6.14 9.19
CA GLU A 66 17.19 5.91 10.49
C GLU A 66 17.05 4.46 10.96
N THR A 67 15.85 3.89 10.85
CA THR A 67 15.54 2.53 11.30
C THR A 67 15.61 1.49 10.17
N LYS A 68 15.81 1.94 8.92
CA LYS A 68 15.75 1.12 7.70
C LYS A 68 14.46 0.30 7.59
N ALA A 69 13.33 0.89 8.00
CA ALA A 69 12.04 0.23 8.05
C ALA A 69 10.99 0.94 7.16
N TYR A 70 9.94 0.21 6.82
CA TYR A 70 8.80 0.71 6.07
C TYR A 70 7.63 1.06 6.99
N ALA A 71 6.85 2.08 6.61
CA ALA A 71 5.64 2.48 7.32
C ALA A 71 4.54 2.91 6.33
N LEU A 72 3.27 2.65 6.68
CA LEU A 72 2.13 3.06 5.87
C LEU A 72 1.60 4.44 6.26
N GLY A 73 1.09 5.17 5.26
CA GLY A 73 0.44 6.47 5.45
C GLY A 73 1.41 7.67 5.38
N LYS A 74 0.82 8.87 5.51
CA LYS A 74 1.55 10.15 5.43
C LYS A 74 2.31 10.45 6.72
N GLU A 75 3.35 11.28 6.61
CA GLU A 75 4.05 11.87 7.76
C GLU A 75 3.16 12.81 8.59
N GLY A 76 3.55 13.04 9.84
CA GLY A 76 2.98 14.11 10.67
C GLY A 76 1.78 13.73 11.54
N LYS A 77 1.38 12.46 11.60
CA LYS A 77 0.40 12.00 12.60
C LYS A 77 1.08 11.85 13.96
N LYS A 78 1.07 12.94 14.75
CA LYS A 78 1.86 13.08 15.99
C LYS A 78 1.51 12.11 17.13
N ASN A 79 0.42 11.34 17.05
CA ASN A 79 -0.10 10.55 18.17
C ASN A 79 -0.50 9.10 17.82
N GLU A 80 -0.10 8.56 16.66
CA GLU A 80 -0.30 7.14 16.36
C GLU A 80 1.07 6.46 16.45
N GLU A 81 1.21 5.42 17.28
CA GLU A 81 2.33 4.48 17.16
C GLU A 81 2.33 3.94 15.73
N VAL A 82 3.26 4.44 14.92
CA VAL A 82 3.36 4.01 13.52
C VAL A 82 4.04 2.64 13.54
N LYS A 83 3.26 1.59 13.27
CA LYS A 83 3.82 0.26 13.07
C LYS A 83 4.81 0.30 11.90
N THR A 84 6.00 -0.24 12.14
CA THR A 84 7.06 -0.34 11.14
C THR A 84 7.30 -1.79 10.76
N PHE A 85 7.88 -2.01 9.58
CA PHE A 85 8.15 -3.31 9.00
C PHE A 85 9.55 -3.33 8.39
N ASN A 86 10.29 -4.43 8.53
CA ASN A 86 11.65 -4.52 7.96
C ASN A 86 11.64 -4.78 6.45
N SER A 87 10.50 -5.22 5.90
CA SER A 87 10.34 -5.48 4.47
C SER A 87 8.89 -5.28 4.00
N LEU A 88 8.70 -5.13 2.69
CA LEU A 88 7.37 -5.12 2.08
C LEU A 88 6.64 -6.46 2.29
N ASP A 89 7.37 -7.58 2.25
CA ASP A 89 6.81 -8.91 2.51
C ASP A 89 6.23 -9.07 3.91
N GLU A 90 6.95 -8.57 4.91
CA GLU A 90 6.49 -8.55 6.29
C GLU A 90 5.23 -7.68 6.44
N MET A 91 5.23 -6.50 5.82
CA MET A 91 4.07 -5.60 5.80
C MET A 91 2.84 -6.26 5.18
N ILE A 92 2.98 -6.89 4.01
CA ILE A 92 1.89 -7.60 3.34
C ILE A 92 1.42 -8.79 4.17
N SER A 93 2.34 -9.62 4.68
CA SER A 93 2.01 -10.79 5.50
C SER A 93 1.27 -10.42 6.79
N TYR A 94 1.67 -9.31 7.41
CA TYR A 94 0.98 -8.77 8.57
C TYR A 94 -0.47 -8.37 8.22
N HIS A 95 -0.67 -7.61 7.14
CA HIS A 95 -1.98 -7.10 6.76
C HIS A 95 -2.89 -8.11 6.03
N LYS A 96 -2.38 -9.30 5.69
CA LYS A 96 -3.22 -10.47 5.38
C LYS A 96 -4.08 -10.85 6.59
N ASN A 97 -3.49 -10.82 7.79
CA ASN A 97 -4.14 -11.25 9.04
C ASN A 97 -4.66 -10.10 9.91
N ASN A 98 -4.17 -8.88 9.70
CA ASN A 98 -4.49 -7.72 10.51
C ASN A 98 -5.12 -6.62 9.66
N GLN A 99 -6.20 -6.03 10.15
CA GLN A 99 -6.93 -4.98 9.47
C GLN A 99 -6.06 -3.74 9.20
N LEU A 100 -6.07 -3.28 7.95
CA LEU A 100 -5.46 -2.03 7.51
C LEU A 100 -6.49 -0.90 7.58
N LEU A 101 -6.15 0.19 8.27
CA LEU A 101 -6.98 1.39 8.33
C LEU A 101 -6.94 2.15 6.99
N LEU A 102 -8.12 2.32 6.40
CA LEU A 102 -8.33 3.11 5.18
C LEU A 102 -9.05 4.41 5.56
N ILE A 103 -8.48 5.55 5.17
CA ILE A 103 -9.04 6.86 5.46
C ILE A 103 -9.38 7.55 4.13
N ASP A 104 -10.65 7.88 3.96
CA ASP A 104 -11.10 8.69 2.84
C ASP A 104 -10.54 10.10 2.95
N SER A 105 -9.74 10.54 1.97
CA SER A 105 -9.14 11.87 2.02
C SER A 105 -10.15 13.01 1.94
N LYS A 106 -11.34 12.79 1.37
CA LYS A 106 -12.39 13.80 1.20
C LYS A 106 -13.34 13.81 2.39
N SER A 107 -13.92 12.65 2.73
CA SER A 107 -14.94 12.56 3.79
C SER A 107 -14.37 12.31 5.19
N GLN A 108 -13.08 11.94 5.30
CA GLN A 108 -12.46 11.44 6.53
C GLN A 108 -13.11 10.16 7.10
N ALA A 109 -13.98 9.50 6.33
CA ALA A 109 -14.54 8.20 6.70
C ALA A 109 -13.41 7.18 6.91
N LYS A 110 -13.56 6.37 7.95
CA LYS A 110 -12.61 5.33 8.33
C LYS A 110 -13.23 3.98 8.00
N HIS A 111 -12.48 3.18 7.26
CA HIS A 111 -12.80 1.78 6.97
C HIS A 111 -11.61 0.90 7.33
N THR A 112 -11.83 -0.40 7.37
CA THR A 112 -10.75 -1.36 7.53
C THR A 112 -10.86 -2.48 6.49
N ALA A 113 -9.73 -2.98 6.01
CA ALA A 113 -9.68 -4.08 5.08
C ALA A 113 -8.48 -5.00 5.34
N HIS A 114 -8.60 -6.27 4.97
CA HIS A 114 -7.48 -7.20 4.87
C HIS A 114 -6.92 -7.18 3.45
N LEU A 115 -5.62 -7.46 3.30
CA LEU A 115 -4.99 -7.61 1.99
C LEU A 115 -5.16 -9.06 1.52
N THR A 116 -6.21 -9.35 0.76
CA THR A 116 -6.66 -10.73 0.49
C THR A 116 -6.45 -11.17 -0.95
N HIS A 117 -6.50 -10.25 -1.92
CA HIS A 117 -6.41 -10.59 -3.34
C HIS A 117 -5.24 -9.83 -4.00
N PRO A 118 -4.03 -10.42 -4.04
CA PRO A 118 -2.88 -9.78 -4.68
C PRO A 118 -3.12 -9.68 -6.20
N VAL A 119 -2.67 -8.56 -6.78
CA VAL A 119 -2.75 -8.28 -8.22
C VAL A 119 -1.38 -7.84 -8.73
N ARG A 120 -1.01 -8.32 -9.91
CA ARG A 120 0.15 -7.85 -10.68
C ARG A 120 -0.26 -7.49 -12.10
N THR A 121 0.51 -6.60 -12.72
CA THR A 121 0.43 -6.26 -14.14
C THR A 121 1.00 -7.37 -15.02
#